data_AF-A0A7J6TSE0-F1
#
_entry.id   AF-A0A7J6TSE0-F1
#
_cell.length_a   1.000
_cell.length_b   1.000
_cell.length_c   1.000
_cell.angle_alpha   90.00
_cell.angle_beta   90.00
_cell.angle_gamma   90.00
#
_symmetry.space_group_name_H-M   'P 1'
#
loop_
_entity.id
_entity.type
_entity.pdbx_description
1 polymer ?
#
loop_
_entity_poly.entity_id
_entity_poly.type
_entity_poly.pdbx_seq_one_letter_code
_entity_poly.pdbx_strand_id
1 'polypeptide(L)'
;MLTSYYLSSWGTRRRPSSSSSPWSCSCEICCEGFATINRRPMVLVNCGHTICEMCLDSLVAHSLEDPSNNNDNDIYDPDTGMTKLSPDASIRCPFCRERTEIAAVRPNYVLIQANQHQQQQQRRGRTRSPTTTTDDDVK
;
A
#
# COMPACT_ATOMS: atom_id res chain seq x y z
N MET A 1 -37.81 1.45 26.76
CA MET A 1 -36.39 1.08 26.82
C MET A 1 -35.90 0.81 25.40
N LEU A 2 -35.28 1.79 24.74
CA LEU A 2 -34.40 1.55 23.59
C LEU A 2 -33.31 2.62 23.64
N THR A 3 -32.10 2.19 23.96
CA THR A 3 -30.89 3.00 24.01
C THR A 3 -30.36 3.19 22.59
N SER A 4 -30.43 4.42 22.06
CA SER A 4 -29.73 4.80 20.83
C SER A 4 -28.25 4.98 21.13
N TYR A 5 -27.42 4.07 20.62
CA TYR A 5 -25.97 4.16 20.72
C TYR A 5 -25.40 5.04 19.59
N TYR A 6 -24.70 6.09 20.01
CA TYR A 6 -23.53 6.72 19.39
C TYR A 6 -23.50 6.91 17.86
N LEU A 7 -23.82 8.12 17.40
CA LEU A 7 -23.11 8.71 16.25
C LEU A 7 -21.85 9.41 16.75
N SER A 8 -20.71 8.73 16.67
CA SER A 8 -19.40 9.36 16.81
C SER A 8 -18.81 9.63 15.43
N SER A 9 -18.86 10.90 15.05
CA SER A 9 -17.85 11.66 14.31
C SER A 9 -17.05 10.90 13.25
N TRP A 10 -17.57 10.90 12.03
CA TRP A 10 -16.78 10.60 10.84
C TRP A 10 -15.81 11.75 10.60
N GLY A 11 -14.56 11.58 11.01
CA GLY A 11 -13.45 12.43 10.58
C GLY A 11 -13.45 12.51 9.06
N THR A 12 -13.29 13.72 8.54
CA THR A 12 -13.29 14.12 7.13
C THR A 12 -12.73 13.04 6.19
N ARG A 13 -13.62 12.21 5.62
CA ARG A 13 -13.29 11.40 4.44
C ARG A 13 -12.89 12.38 3.35
N ARG A 14 -11.62 12.42 2.99
CA ARG A 14 -11.23 13.03 1.71
C ARG A 14 -12.00 12.26 0.64
N ARG A 15 -12.89 12.99 -0.02
CA ARG A 15 -13.68 12.52 -1.16
C ARG A 15 -12.70 11.89 -2.16
N PRO A 16 -12.87 10.61 -2.55
CA PRO A 16 -12.06 10.05 -3.63
C PRO A 16 -12.28 10.92 -4.86
N SER A 17 -11.17 11.41 -5.42
CA SER A 17 -11.13 12.19 -6.65
C SER A 17 -11.99 11.46 -7.69
N SER A 18 -13.04 12.14 -8.16
CA SER A 18 -14.18 11.57 -8.87
C SER A 18 -13.90 11.13 -10.33
N SER A 19 -12.73 10.54 -10.60
CA SER A 19 -12.34 10.10 -11.94
C SER A 19 -11.55 8.78 -11.99
N SER A 20 -11.24 8.14 -10.87
CA SER A 20 -10.61 6.82 -10.88
C SER A 20 -11.65 5.74 -10.62
N SER A 21 -11.69 4.72 -11.48
CA SER A 21 -12.47 3.50 -11.28
C SER A 21 -12.44 3.06 -9.82
N PRO A 22 -13.53 2.48 -9.27
CA PRO A 22 -13.63 2.06 -7.86
C PRO A 22 -12.57 1.03 -7.43
N TRP A 23 -11.73 0.58 -8.36
CA TRP A 23 -10.62 -0.36 -8.18
C TRP A 23 -9.29 0.31 -8.49
N SER A 24 -9.07 1.55 -8.07
CA SER A 24 -7.71 2.12 -8.11
C SER A 24 -6.86 1.35 -7.09
N CYS A 25 -6.31 0.21 -7.53
CA CYS A 25 -5.34 -0.59 -6.80
C CYS A 25 -4.02 0.18 -6.73
N SER A 26 -4.03 1.32 -6.05
CA SER A 26 -2.92 2.25 -5.90
C SER A 26 -2.73 2.64 -4.44
N CYS A 27 -1.51 2.97 -4.08
CA CYS A 27 -1.19 3.48 -2.74
C CYS A 27 -1.71 4.91 -2.58
N GLU A 28 -2.40 5.21 -1.47
CA GLU A 28 -2.92 6.55 -1.19
C GLU A 28 -1.84 7.57 -0.77
N ILE A 29 -0.61 7.12 -0.52
CA ILE A 29 0.52 7.99 -0.15
C ILE A 29 1.24 8.51 -1.39
N CYS A 30 1.70 7.60 -2.25
CA CYS A 30 2.45 7.96 -3.45
C CYS A 30 1.60 7.99 -4.73
N CYS A 31 0.31 7.63 -4.66
CA CYS A 31 -0.61 7.54 -5.80
C CYS A 31 -0.21 6.54 -6.90
N GLU A 32 0.82 5.72 -6.67
CA GLU A 32 1.30 4.71 -7.62
C GLU A 32 0.52 3.40 -7.51
N GLY A 33 0.36 2.70 -8.63
CA GLY A 33 -0.33 1.41 -8.70
C GLY A 33 0.44 0.29 -7.98
N PHE A 34 -0.25 -0.56 -7.22
CA PHE A 34 0.32 -1.75 -6.59
C PHE A 34 0.78 -2.83 -7.60
N ALA A 35 0.42 -2.66 -8.86
CA ALA A 35 0.84 -3.49 -9.98
C ALA A 35 2.28 -3.21 -10.44
N THR A 36 2.91 -2.11 -10.01
CA THR A 36 4.27 -1.74 -10.43
C THR A 36 5.35 -2.44 -9.60
N ILE A 37 6.55 -2.55 -10.18
CA ILE A 37 7.73 -3.15 -9.54
C ILE A 37 8.02 -2.43 -8.20
N ASN A 38 8.36 -3.20 -7.15
CA ASN A 38 8.69 -2.71 -5.80
C ASN A 38 7.58 -1.92 -5.09
N ARG A 39 6.32 -2.01 -5.55
CA ARG A 39 5.17 -1.37 -4.89
C ARG A 39 4.21 -2.40 -4.31
N ARG A 40 4.76 -3.43 -3.67
CA ARG A 40 3.95 -4.48 -3.04
C ARG A 40 3.05 -3.86 -1.96
N PRO A 41 1.74 -4.14 -1.94
CA PRO A 41 0.86 -3.64 -0.89
C PRO A 41 1.12 -4.36 0.44
N MET A 42 1.31 -3.57 1.49
CA MET A 42 1.59 -3.97 2.87
C MET A 42 0.46 -3.48 3.78
N VAL A 43 -0.05 -4.34 4.65
CA VAL A 43 -1.11 -4.05 5.61
C VAL A 43 -0.53 -3.81 7.01
N LEU A 44 -0.94 -2.71 7.62
CA LEU A 44 -0.70 -2.41 9.03
C LEU A 44 -1.70 -3.21 9.87
N VAL A 45 -1.29 -4.35 10.40
CA VAL A 45 -2.21 -5.37 10.96
C VAL A 45 -3.12 -4.83 12.06
N ASN A 46 -2.66 -3.86 12.86
CA ASN A 46 -3.47 -3.31 13.96
C ASN A 46 -4.64 -2.44 13.48
N CYS A 47 -4.56 -1.84 12.28
CA CYS A 47 -5.63 -0.97 11.78
C CYS A 47 -6.19 -1.34 10.41
N GLY A 48 -5.59 -2.30 9.70
CA GLY A 48 -6.03 -2.78 8.40
C GLY A 48 -5.74 -1.85 7.21
N HIS A 49 -5.17 -0.65 7.44
CA HIS A 49 -4.79 0.24 6.34
C HIS A 49 -3.64 -0.36 5.53
N THR A 50 -3.69 -0.14 4.21
CA THR A 50 -2.69 -0.63 3.28
C THR A 50 -1.84 0.51 2.73
N ILE A 51 -0.53 0.30 2.69
CA ILE A 51 0.47 1.19 2.05
C ILE A 51 1.36 0.36 1.12
N CYS A 52 2.12 0.98 0.20
CA CYS A 52 3.10 0.21 -0.57
C CYS A 52 4.40 0.03 0.23
N GLU A 53 5.15 -1.02 -0.11
CA GLU A 53 6.47 -1.36 0.48
C GLU A 53 7.43 -0.17 0.51
N MET A 54 7.61 0.53 -0.61
CA MET A 54 8.46 1.74 -0.62
C MET A 54 8.00 2.85 0.34
N CYS A 55 6.67 3.05 0.49
CA CYS A 55 6.17 4.03 1.46
C CYS A 55 6.34 3.54 2.90
N LEU A 56 6.25 2.23 3.13
CA LEU A 56 6.57 1.64 4.42
C LEU A 56 8.04 1.89 4.77
N ASP A 57 8.96 1.64 3.84
CA ASP A 57 10.40 1.85 4.06
C ASP A 57 10.72 3.32 4.39
N SER A 58 10.08 4.27 3.68
CA SER A 58 10.24 5.70 3.99
C SER A 58 9.70 6.06 5.38
N LEU A 59 8.58 5.47 5.81
CA LEU A 59 8.03 5.69 7.15
C LEU A 59 8.95 5.12 8.24
N VAL A 60 9.57 3.97 7.99
CA VAL A 60 10.53 3.36 8.90
C VAL A 60 11.78 4.22 9.00
N ALA A 61 12.36 4.64 7.87
CA ALA A 61 13.54 5.50 7.85
C ALA A 61 13.32 6.80 8.64
N HIS A 62 12.21 7.51 8.41
CA HIS A 62 11.89 8.73 9.16
C HIS A 62 11.62 8.50 10.65
N SER A 63 11.18 7.29 11.04
CA SER A 63 10.98 6.96 12.46
C SER A 63 12.30 6.66 13.20
N LEU A 64 13.38 6.41 12.47
CA LEU A 64 14.72 6.16 13.02
C LEU A 64 15.57 7.43 13.06
N GLU A 65 15.24 8.45 12.27
CA GLU A 65 15.96 9.73 12.19
C GLU A 65 15.56 10.76 13.26
N ASP A 66 14.68 10.42 14.21
CA ASP A 66 14.29 11.33 15.30
C ASP A 66 15.53 11.70 16.16
N PRO A 67 16.06 12.94 16.10
CA PRO A 67 17.30 13.33 16.77
C PRO A 67 17.16 13.50 18.29
N SER A 68 16.00 13.14 18.86
CA SER A 68 15.74 13.29 20.30
C SER A 68 15.99 12.00 21.10
N ASN A 69 16.26 10.87 20.43
CA ASN A 69 16.65 9.65 21.10
C ASN A 69 18.18 9.56 21.17
N ASN A 70 18.77 10.36 22.07
CA ASN A 70 20.16 10.21 22.49
C ASN A 70 20.32 8.91 23.28
N ASN A 71 20.27 7.79 22.59
CA ASN A 71 20.76 6.53 23.12
C ASN A 71 22.00 6.17 22.29
N ASP A 72 23.17 6.52 22.81
CA ASP A 72 24.51 6.13 22.32
C ASP A 72 24.73 4.60 22.36
N ASN A 73 23.85 3.82 21.74
CA ASN A 73 23.89 2.36 21.69
C ASN A 73 23.66 1.81 20.27
N ASP A 74 23.88 2.62 19.24
CA ASP A 74 24.05 2.13 17.88
C ASP A 74 25.39 1.36 17.81
N ILE A 75 25.33 0.09 18.20
CA ILE A 75 26.37 -0.90 17.93
C ILE A 75 26.37 -1.09 16.41
N TYR A 76 27.18 -0.28 15.74
CA TYR A 76 27.58 -0.52 14.36
C TYR A 76 28.30 -1.86 14.31
N ASP A 77 27.66 -2.87 13.73
CA ASP A 77 28.25 -4.18 13.48
C ASP A 77 28.95 -4.13 12.10
N PRO A 78 30.29 -4.11 12.05
CA PRO A 78 31.04 -3.95 10.81
C PRO A 78 30.96 -5.17 9.88
N ASP A 79 30.49 -6.33 10.37
CA ASP A 79 30.41 -7.56 9.59
C ASP A 79 29.08 -7.68 8.81
N THR A 80 28.02 -6.98 9.24
CA THR A 80 26.67 -7.12 8.66
C THR A 80 26.21 -5.90 7.85
N GLY A 81 26.81 -4.72 8.04
CA GLY A 81 26.51 -3.52 7.24
C GLY A 81 25.07 -3.00 7.35
N MET A 82 24.31 -3.43 8.36
CA MET A 82 22.92 -3.00 8.62
C MET A 82 22.76 -2.56 10.08
N THR A 83 22.10 -1.43 10.29
CA THR A 83 21.61 -1.01 11.61
C THR A 83 20.55 -2.02 12.07
N LYS A 84 20.78 -2.68 13.22
CA LYS A 84 19.77 -3.53 13.84
C LYS A 84 18.56 -2.67 14.17
N LEU A 85 17.48 -2.84 13.41
CA LEU A 85 16.17 -2.33 13.78
C LEU A 85 15.88 -2.83 15.21
N SER A 86 15.64 -1.90 16.13
CA SER A 86 15.24 -2.25 17.49
C SER A 86 14.04 -3.21 17.44
N PRO A 87 14.01 -4.28 18.24
CA PRO A 87 12.86 -5.19 18.30
C PRO A 87 11.55 -4.47 18.65
N ASP A 88 11.62 -3.27 19.23
CA ASP A 88 10.47 -2.45 19.61
C ASP A 88 10.11 -1.39 18.54
N ALA A 89 10.71 -1.45 17.36
CA ALA A 89 10.47 -0.48 16.31
C ALA A 89 9.01 -0.55 15.84
N SER A 90 8.29 0.56 16.03
CA SER A 90 6.89 0.71 15.65
C SER A 90 6.70 1.96 14.81
N ILE A 91 5.77 1.87 13.86
CA ILE A 91 5.36 2.98 13.01
C ILE A 91 3.93 3.40 13.33
N ARG A 92 3.60 4.65 13.03
CA ARG A 92 2.22 5.15 13.11
C ARG A 92 1.56 5.10 11.74
N CYS A 93 0.33 4.61 11.70
CA CYS A 93 -0.47 4.66 10.48
C CYS A 93 -0.68 6.11 10.04
N PRO A 94 -0.36 6.48 8.77
CA PRO A 94 -0.54 7.85 8.29
C PRO A 94 -2.01 8.26 8.16
N PHE A 95 -2.94 7.29 8.17
CA PHE A 95 -4.37 7.52 8.00
C PHE A 95 -5.11 7.65 9.34
N CYS A 96 -4.89 6.70 10.26
CA CYS A 96 -5.61 6.63 11.53
C CYS A 96 -4.73 6.79 12.78
N ARG A 97 -3.41 6.96 12.62
CA ARG A 97 -2.41 7.13 13.69
C ARG A 97 -2.23 5.94 14.64
N GLU A 98 -2.94 4.84 14.43
CA GLU A 98 -2.75 3.58 15.16
C GLU A 98 -1.30 3.10 15.06
N ARG A 99 -0.70 2.66 16.17
CA ARG A 99 0.67 2.14 16.17
C ARG A 99 0.68 0.70 15.68
N THR A 100 1.70 0.35 14.91
CA THR A 100 1.92 -1.03 14.45
C THR A 100 3.41 -1.32 14.53
N GLU A 101 3.76 -2.43 15.18
CA GLU A 101 5.13 -2.94 15.19
C GLU A 101 5.56 -3.27 13.75
N ILE A 102 6.79 -2.90 13.37
CA ILE A 102 7.29 -3.17 12.02
C ILE A 102 7.28 -4.68 11.75
N ALA A 103 7.67 -5.48 12.75
CA ALA A 103 7.65 -6.93 12.69
C ALA A 103 6.24 -7.53 12.52
N ALA A 104 5.18 -6.75 12.78
CA ALA A 104 3.79 -7.16 12.60
C ALA A 104 3.21 -6.78 11.23
N VAL A 105 3.90 -5.94 10.43
CA VAL A 105 3.43 -5.56 9.09
C VAL A 105 3.46 -6.78 8.15
N ARG A 106 2.41 -6.96 7.34
CA ARG A 106 2.29 -8.13 6.46
C ARG A 106 1.95 -7.74 5.03
N PRO A 107 2.27 -8.57 4.02
CA PRO A 107 1.75 -8.37 2.67
C PRO A 107 0.22 -8.46 2.63
N ASN A 108 -0.42 -7.59 1.87
CA ASN A 108 -1.85 -7.68 1.60
C ASN A 108 -2.09 -8.66 0.43
N TYR A 109 -2.19 -9.95 0.74
CA TYR A 109 -2.36 -11.02 -0.27
C TYR A 109 -3.63 -10.89 -1.10
N VAL A 110 -4.71 -10.33 -0.52
CA VAL A 110 -5.97 -10.09 -1.23
C VAL A 110 -5.76 -9.10 -2.37
N LEU A 111 -5.09 -7.97 -2.09
CA LEU A 111 -4.77 -6.99 -3.14
C LEU A 111 -3.72 -7.50 -4.13
N ILE A 112 -2.73 -8.27 -3.67
CA ILE A 112 -1.74 -8.89 -4.57
C ILE A 112 -2.45 -9.79 -5.58
N GLN A 113 -3.35 -10.66 -5.13
CA GLN A 113 -4.10 -11.58 -5.99
C GLN A 113 -5.02 -10.84 -6.95
N ALA A 114 -5.73 -9.80 -6.47
CA ALA A 114 -6.59 -8.96 -7.31
C ALA A 114 -5.80 -8.28 -8.45
N ASN A 115 -4.64 -7.69 -8.12
CA ASN A 115 -3.76 -7.06 -9.11
C ASN A 115 -3.25 -8.05 -10.16
N GLN A 116 -2.82 -9.24 -9.73
CA GLN A 116 -2.36 -10.30 -10.65
C GLN A 116 -3.48 -10.72 -11.60
N HIS A 117 -4.69 -10.90 -11.09
CA HIS A 117 -5.84 -11.29 -11.90
C HIS A 117 -6.20 -10.20 -12.93
N GLN A 118 -6.17 -8.93 -12.53
CA GLN A 118 -6.41 -7.80 -13.42
C GLN A 118 -5.35 -7.72 -14.54
N GLN A 119 -4.07 -7.91 -14.23
CA GLN A 119 -3.01 -7.93 -15.25
C GLN A 119 -3.21 -9.07 -16.25
N GLN A 120 -3.61 -10.27 -15.79
CA GLN A 120 -3.89 -11.40 -16.68
C GLN A 120 -5.07 -11.10 -17.63
N GLN A 121 -6.13 -10.47 -17.13
CA GLN A 121 -7.27 -10.07 -17.96
C GLN A 121 -6.87 -9.03 -19.02
N GLN A 122 -6.05 -8.04 -18.67
CA GLN A 122 -5.54 -7.06 -19.63
C GLN A 122 -4.71 -7.70 -20.74
N ARG A 123 -3.89 -8.70 -20.41
CA ARG A 123 -3.12 -9.47 -21.41
C ARG A 123 -4.02 -10.28 -22.34
N ARG A 124 -5.12 -10.82 -21.83
CA ARG A 124 -6.12 -11.58 -22.62
C ARG A 124 -7.02 -10.69 -23.48
N GLY A 125 -7.37 -9.48 -23.01
CA GLY A 125 -8.18 -8.53 -23.78
C GLY A 125 -7.43 -7.91 -24.96
N ARG A 126 -6.10 -7.82 -24.87
CA ARG A 126 -5.25 -7.22 -25.92
C ARG A 126 -5.08 -8.10 -27.16
N THR A 127 -5.47 -9.38 -27.13
CA THR A 127 -5.38 -10.31 -28.28
C THR A 127 -6.66 -10.41 -29.12
N ARG A 128 -7.70 -9.62 -28.84
CA ARG A 128 -8.90 -9.53 -29.68
C ARG A 128 -9.01 -8.15 -30.33
N SER A 129 -8.15 -7.86 -31.29
CA SER A 129 -8.47 -6.87 -32.33
C SER A 129 -9.26 -7.60 -33.42
N PRO A 130 -10.51 -7.24 -33.73
CA PRO A 130 -11.20 -7.75 -34.91
C PRO A 130 -10.46 -7.21 -36.13
N THR A 131 -9.85 -8.11 -36.92
CA THR A 131 -9.44 -7.78 -38.28
C THR A 131 -10.70 -7.44 -39.05
N THR A 132 -10.85 -6.16 -39.37
CA THR A 132 -11.87 -5.66 -40.30
C THR A 132 -11.72 -6.40 -41.62
N THR A 133 -12.75 -7.13 -41.98
CA THR A 133 -12.98 -7.75 -43.29
C THR A 133 -12.91 -6.68 -44.38
N THR A 134 -11.97 -6.80 -45.30
CA THR A 134 -12.09 -6.20 -46.64
C THR A 134 -12.63 -7.29 -47.55
N ASP A 135 -13.96 -7.39 -47.61
CA ASP A 135 -14.64 -7.96 -48.77
C ASP A 135 -14.56 -6.89 -49.88
N ASP A 136 -13.53 -6.99 -50.72
CA ASP A 136 -13.52 -6.31 -52.02
C ASP A 136 -13.91 -7.32 -53.10
N ASP A 137 -15.22 -7.54 -53.19
CA ASP A 137 -15.91 -7.90 -54.42
C ASP A 137 -15.94 -6.66 -55.33
N VAL A 138 -15.00 -6.54 -56.28
CA VAL A 138 -15.22 -5.74 -57.51
C VAL A 138 -14.62 -6.46 -58.71
N LYS A 139 -15.51 -7.23 -59.34
CA LYS A 139 -15.77 -7.39 -60.78
C LYS A 139 -14.72 -6.94 -61.81
#